data_AF-A0A559SPT8-F1
#
_entry.id   AF-A0A559SPT8-F1
#
_cell.length_a   1.000
_cell.length_b   1.000
_cell.length_c   1.000
_cell.angle_alpha   90.00
_cell.angle_beta   90.00
_cell.angle_gamma   90.00
#
_symmetry.space_group_name_H-M   'P 1'
#
loop_
_entity.id
_entity.type
_entity.pdbx_description
1 polymer ?
#
loop_
_entity_poly.entity_id
_entity_poly.type
_entity_poly.pdbx_seq_one_letter_code
_entity_poly.pdbx_strand_id
1 'polypeptide(L)' 'MTKKSFVSQTEMRRMAEVANTEGVTIELEREGTIVRVMPFRPSRIVKPKVSREEEADASLAEWLERNGTER' A
#
# COMPACT_ATOMS: atom_id res chain seq x y z
N MET A 1 23.36 -3.09 -36.25
CA MET A 1 22.35 -4.12 -35.91
C MET A 1 21.88 -3.88 -34.48
N THR A 2 20.89 -3.02 -34.26
CA THR A 2 20.39 -2.67 -32.93
C THR A 2 19.31 -3.67 -32.53
N LYS A 3 19.63 -4.57 -31.60
CA LYS A 3 18.67 -5.53 -31.04
C LYS A 3 17.56 -4.74 -30.34
N LYS A 4 16.34 -4.86 -30.84
CA LYS A 4 15.12 -4.34 -30.21
C LYS A 4 14.88 -5.07 -28.88
N SER A 5 15.34 -4.51 -27.77
CA SER A 5 14.93 -4.93 -26.43
C SER A 5 13.57 -4.31 -26.11
N PHE A 6 12.52 -4.80 -26.77
CA PHE A 6 11.20 -4.70 -26.19
C PHE A 6 11.18 -5.66 -25.02
N VAL A 7 11.23 -5.12 -23.80
CA VAL A 7 10.86 -5.92 -22.62
C VAL A 7 9.40 -6.29 -22.84
N SER A 8 9.17 -7.52 -23.26
CA SER A 8 7.83 -8.04 -23.50
C SER A 8 7.04 -7.99 -22.19
N GLN A 9 5.70 -7.97 -22.27
CA GLN A 9 4.86 -8.09 -21.08
C GLN A 9 5.24 -9.31 -20.22
N THR A 10 5.65 -10.40 -20.89
CA THR A 10 6.13 -11.63 -20.25
C THR A 10 7.40 -11.39 -19.42
N GLU A 11 8.36 -10.64 -19.96
CA GLU A 11 9.60 -10.30 -19.25
C GLU A 11 9.32 -9.35 -18.07
N MET A 12 8.45 -8.36 -18.24
CA MET A 12 8.05 -7.48 -17.12
C MET A 12 7.35 -8.27 -16.01
N ARG A 13 6.52 -9.26 -16.35
CA ARG A 13 5.88 -10.14 -15.36
C ARG A 13 6.92 -10.93 -14.58
N ARG A 14 7.90 -11.55 -15.27
CA ARG A 14 8.99 -12.28 -14.60
C ARG A 14 9.83 -11.38 -13.70
N MET A 15 10.13 -10.17 -14.16
CA MET A 15 10.84 -9.18 -13.34
C MET A 15 10.03 -8.79 -12.10
N ALA A 16 8.71 -8.64 -12.23
CA ALA A 16 7.83 -8.36 -11.10
C ALA A 16 7.76 -9.54 -10.12
N GLU A 17 7.75 -10.78 -10.59
CA GLU A 17 7.80 -11.98 -9.75
C GLU A 17 9.10 -12.00 -8.92
N VAL A 18 10.26 -11.82 -9.58
CA VAL A 18 11.57 -11.78 -8.90
C VAL A 18 11.66 -10.60 -7.92
N ALA A 19 11.20 -9.41 -8.31
CA ALA A 19 11.18 -8.25 -7.43
C ALA A 19 10.35 -8.50 -6.16
N ASN A 20 9.22 -9.20 -6.29
CA ASN A 20 8.39 -9.56 -5.15
C ASN A 20 9.04 -10.63 -4.26
N THR A 21 9.65 -11.66 -4.85
CA THR A 21 10.29 -12.76 -4.11
C THR A 21 11.52 -12.27 -3.34
N GLU A 22 12.38 -11.49 -3.98
CA GLU A 22 13.66 -11.05 -3.42
C GLU A 22 13.55 -9.73 -2.65
N GLY A 23 12.41 -9.04 -2.74
CA GLY A 23 12.20 -7.73 -2.09
C GLY A 23 13.06 -6.61 -2.69
N VAL A 24 13.57 -6.78 -3.91
CA VAL A 24 14.46 -5.84 -4.59
C VAL A 24 13.72 -4.98 -5.61
N THR A 25 14.23 -3.76 -5.84
CA THR A 25 13.75 -2.90 -6.93
C THR A 25 14.65 -3.07 -8.14
N ILE A 26 14.05 -3.27 -9.31
CA ILE A 26 14.74 -3.39 -10.59
C ILE A 26 14.51 -2.10 -11.38
N GLU A 27 15.58 -1.43 -11.78
CA GLU A 27 15.56 -0.24 -12.63
C GLU A 27 16.21 -0.54 -13.98
N LEU A 28 15.52 -0.20 -15.06
CA LEU A 28 15.94 -0.43 -16.42
C LEU A 28 15.89 0.90 -17.16
N GLU A 29 17.05 1.41 -17.57
CA GLU A 29 17.12 2.58 -18.43
C GLU A 29 17.23 2.14 -19.89
N ARG A 30 16.34 2.68 -20.74
CA ARG A 30 16.37 2.47 -22.19
C ARG A 30 16.00 3.76 -22.92
N GLU A 31 16.90 4.22 -23.79
CA GLU A 31 16.65 5.39 -24.67
C GLU A 31 16.17 6.62 -23.88
N GLY A 32 16.71 6.83 -22.67
CA GLY A 32 16.34 7.92 -21.77
C GLY A 32 15.03 7.70 -20.97
N THR A 33 14.36 6.55 -21.16
CA THR A 33 13.20 6.13 -20.37
C THR A 33 13.62 5.17 -19.26
N ILE A 34 13.28 5.49 -18.02
CA ILE A 34 13.54 4.63 -16.86
C ILE A 34 12.25 3.85 -16.54
N VAL A 35 12.33 2.53 -16.61
CA VAL A 35 11.30 1.61 -16.13
C VAL A 35 11.71 1.07 -14.78
N ARG A 36 10.87 1.27 -13.77
CA ARG A 36 11.13 0.83 -12.40
C ARG A 36 10.10 -0.22 -11.98
N VAL A 37 10.56 -1.41 -11.63
CA VAL A 37 9.76 -2.52 -11.12
C VAL A 37 10.07 -2.67 -9.63
N MET A 38 9.06 -2.45 -8.79
CA MET A 38 9.22 -2.47 -7.33
C MET A 38 8.45 -3.65 -6.73
N PRO A 39 8.89 -4.18 -5.58
CA PRO A 39 8.11 -5.15 -4.84
C PRO A 39 6.75 -4.54 -4.46
N PHE A 40 5.70 -5.34 -4.54
CA PHE A 40 4.37 -4.97 -4.11
C PHE A 40 4.38 -4.70 -2.61
N ARG A 41 3.99 -3.49 -2.24
CA ARG A 41 3.72 -3.13 -0.85
C ARG A 41 2.21 -2.92 -0.74
N PRO A 42 1.48 -3.73 0.05
CA PRO A 42 0.07 -3.48 0.28
C PRO A 42 -0.07 -2.07 0.84
N SER A 43 -1.06 -1.32 0.33
CA SER A 43 -1.37 -0.02 0.90
C SER A 43 -1.62 -0.22 2.39
N ARG A 44 -0.84 0.47 3.22
CA ARG A 44 -1.08 0.47 4.66
C ARG A 44 -2.48 1.02 4.82
N ILE A 45 -3.43 0.17 5.20
CA ILE A 45 -4.80 0.60 5.50
C ILE A 45 -4.63 1.66 6.59
N VAL A 46 -4.73 2.93 6.19
CA VAL A 46 -4.76 4.04 7.13
C VAL A 46 -6.08 3.84 7.83
N LYS A 47 -6.05 3.36 9.08
CA LYS A 47 -7.25 3.23 9.89
C LYS A 47 -8.05 4.54 9.74
N PRO A 48 -9.37 4.48 9.49
CA PRO A 48 -10.16 5.69 9.38
C PRO A 48 -9.88 6.53 10.62
N LYS A 49 -9.52 7.80 10.41
CA LYS A 49 -9.40 8.76 11.51
C LYS A 49 -10.82 8.88 12.07
N VAL A 50 -11.03 8.30 13.26
CA VAL A 50 -12.24 8.48 14.04
C VAL A 50 -12.43 10.00 14.17
N SER A 51 -13.61 10.49 13.79
CA SER A 51 -13.88 11.93 13.91
C SER A 51 -13.96 12.29 15.39
N ARG A 52 -13.67 13.55 15.72
CA ARG A 52 -13.76 14.06 17.10
C ARG A 52 -15.16 13.85 17.71
N GLU A 53 -16.19 13.88 16.86
CA GLU A 53 -17.59 13.64 17.24
C GLU A 53 -17.81 12.18 17.62
N GLU A 54 -17.26 11.24 16.84
CA GLU A 54 -17.36 9.80 17.12
C GLU A 54 -16.57 9.39 18.38
N GLU A 55 -15.44 10.05 18.68
CA GLU A 55 -14.73 9.91 19.96
C GLU A 55 -15.53 10.47 21.15
N ALA A 56 -16.25 11.59 20.95
CA ALA A 56 -17.07 12.20 21.98
C ALA A 56 -18.31 11.35 22.29
N ASP A 57 -18.96 10.79 21.27
CA ASP A 57 -20.10 9.90 21.43
C ASP A 57 -19.70 8.59 22.12
N ALA A 58 -18.54 8.01 21.77
CA ALA A 58 -18.00 6.85 22.44
C ALA A 58 -17.68 7.15 23.92
N SER A 59 -17.09 8.32 24.21
CA SER A 59 -16.79 8.74 25.59
C SER A 59 -18.05 9.00 26.41
N LEU A 60 -19.11 9.55 25.80
CA LEU A 60 -20.38 9.78 26.46
C LEU A 60 -21.11 8.47 26.74
N ALA A 61 -21.10 7.53 25.79
CA ALA A 61 -21.68 6.20 25.97
C ALA A 61 -21.00 5.46 27.15
N GLU A 62 -19.67 5.46 27.20
CA GLU A 62 -18.91 4.84 28.29
C GLU A 62 -19.25 5.49 29.66
N TRP A 63 -19.38 6.82 29.70
CA TRP A 63 -19.76 7.52 30.93
C TRP A 63 -21.19 7.18 31.37
N LEU A 64 -22.13 7.07 30.45
CA LEU A 64 -23.52 6.68 30.73
C LEU A 64 -23.64 5.23 31.19
N GLU A 65 -22.85 4.30 30.63
CA GLU A 65 -22.82 2.92 31.12
C GLU A 65 -22.29 2.85 32.55
N ARG A 66 -21.27 3.66 32.87
CA ARG A 66 -20.65 3.70 34.19
C ARG A 66 -21.50 4.40 35.26
N ASN A 67 -22.24 5.45 34.90
CA ASN A 67 -22.93 6.32 35.86
C ASN A 67 -24.46 6.35 35.70
N GLY A 68 -25.00 5.85 34.59
CA GLY A 68 -26.44 5.77 34.33
C GLY A 68 -27.13 4.58 34.99
N THR A 69 -26.38 3.76 35.74
CA THR A 69 -26.90 2.62 36.52
C THR A 69 -27.17 3.01 37.98
N GLU A 70 -27.40 4.29 38.26
CA GLU A 70 -27.91 4.75 39.55
C GLU A 70 -29.38 5.15 39.39
N ARG A 71 -30.24 4.35 40.04
CA ARG A 71 -31.70 4.39 40.00
C ARG A 71 -32.27 5.29 41.10
#